data_AF-A0A558R1D2-F1
#
_entry.id   AF-A0A558R1D2-F1
#
_cell.length_a   1.000
_cell.length_b   1.000
_cell.length_c   1.000
_cell.angle_alpha   90.00
_cell.angle_beta   90.00
_cell.angle_gamma   90.00
#
_symmetry.space_group_name_H-M   'P 1'
#
loop_
_entity.id
_entity.type
_entity.pdbx_description
1 polymer ?
#
loop_
_entity_poly.entity_id
_entity_poly.type
_entity_poly.pdbx_seq_one_letter_code
_entity_poly.pdbx_strand_id
1 'polypeptide(L)'
;MTMRAMALMALLIGGAQAEAGVRASYRIAEEKTPLIVEIADNGDASFAQPGGEVRVVVMGGHAFIVGEFDDGLQTVSLMDLSRALQKTGTPRLELDEPIPAISPALDNLVARPVGTRSVAGVSGTVYRMTAGKGVTIEGGDELVATGAPELRSIGKAAEVILAEGGGVLTLFEEAGPFVARAVRLLSRLVTLGTPLEWKGIYELRGLETVRIPPETIALPGPPVSPEALVARIRALTPGT
;
A
#
# COMPACT_ATOMS: atom_id res chain seq x y z
N MET A 1 -32.80 -42.11 -27.97
CA MET A 1 -31.88 -41.06 -27.51
C MET A 1 -32.44 -40.54 -26.20
N THR A 2 -31.81 -40.73 -25.02
CA THR A 2 -32.05 -39.96 -23.76
C THR A 2 -31.60 -40.72 -22.49
N MET A 3 -30.30 -41.05 -22.34
CA MET A 3 -29.76 -41.33 -20.99
C MET A 3 -28.23 -41.28 -20.93
N ARG A 4 -27.53 -41.60 -22.02
CA ARG A 4 -26.06 -41.48 -22.11
C ARG A 4 -25.55 -40.03 -22.25
N ALA A 5 -26.40 -39.08 -22.62
CA ALA A 5 -26.02 -37.66 -22.73
C ALA A 5 -26.10 -36.90 -21.40
N MET A 6 -26.71 -37.48 -20.36
CA MET A 6 -26.92 -36.78 -19.07
C MET A 6 -25.79 -37.04 -18.05
N ALA A 7 -25.05 -38.14 -18.21
CA ALA A 7 -23.91 -38.46 -17.34
C ALA A 7 -22.64 -37.63 -17.65
N LEU A 8 -22.53 -37.06 -18.86
CA LEU A 8 -21.39 -36.22 -19.24
C LEU A 8 -21.54 -34.75 -18.79
N MET A 9 -22.74 -34.34 -18.36
CA MET A 9 -23.04 -32.95 -17.96
C MET A 9 -22.88 -32.70 -16.45
N ALA A 10 -22.79 -33.75 -15.64
CA ALA A 10 -22.60 -33.65 -14.18
C ALA A 10 -21.13 -33.53 -13.75
N LEU A 11 -20.16 -33.70 -14.66
CA LEU A 11 -18.73 -33.62 -14.35
C LEU A 11 -18.12 -32.21 -14.50
N LEU A 12 -18.92 -31.21 -14.91
CA LEU A 12 -18.44 -29.83 -15.19
C LEU A 12 -18.75 -28.80 -14.10
N ILE A 13 -19.32 -29.20 -12.95
CA ILE A 13 -19.84 -28.25 -11.93
C ILE A 13 -18.88 -28.10 -10.72
N GLY A 14 -17.82 -28.89 -10.62
CA GLY A 14 -16.95 -28.93 -9.43
C GLY A 14 -15.60 -28.23 -9.55
N GLY A 15 -15.33 -27.51 -10.63
CA GLY A 15 -14.11 -26.71 -10.71
C GLY A 15 -14.28 -25.51 -9.80
N ALA A 16 -13.88 -25.62 -8.52
CA ALA A 16 -13.55 -24.44 -7.73
C ALA A 16 -12.62 -23.61 -8.62
N GLN A 17 -13.11 -22.47 -9.12
CA GLN A 17 -12.25 -21.55 -9.85
C GLN A 17 -11.07 -21.32 -8.92
N ALA A 18 -9.88 -21.73 -9.34
CA ALA A 18 -8.69 -21.38 -8.60
C ALA A 18 -8.67 -19.85 -8.63
N GLU A 19 -8.96 -19.22 -7.50
CA GLU A 19 -8.93 -17.76 -7.33
C GLU A 19 -7.51 -17.32 -7.70
N ALA A 20 -7.35 -16.91 -8.95
CA ALA A 20 -6.07 -16.55 -9.53
C ALA A 20 -5.77 -15.14 -9.07
N GLY A 21 -5.00 -15.02 -8.00
CA GLY A 21 -4.50 -13.75 -7.51
C GLY A 21 -3.16 -13.38 -8.13
N VAL A 22 -2.63 -12.24 -7.68
CA VAL A 22 -1.36 -11.69 -8.11
C VAL A 22 -0.45 -11.56 -6.89
N ARG A 23 0.77 -12.09 -6.98
CA ARG A 23 1.84 -11.80 -6.03
C ARG A 23 2.92 -10.98 -6.72
N ALA A 24 3.26 -9.85 -6.14
CA ALA A 24 4.37 -9.01 -6.53
C ALA A 24 5.39 -8.89 -5.40
N SER A 25 6.68 -8.89 -5.73
CA SER A 25 7.76 -8.65 -4.77
C SER A 25 8.50 -7.38 -5.14
N TYR A 26 8.60 -6.43 -4.23
CA TYR A 26 9.33 -5.18 -4.39
C TYR A 26 10.55 -5.16 -3.50
N ARG A 27 11.72 -4.82 -4.05
CA ARG A 27 12.87 -4.41 -3.25
C ARG A 27 12.63 -2.96 -2.84
N ILE A 28 12.80 -2.65 -1.55
CA ILE A 28 12.87 -1.28 -1.04
C ILE A 28 14.34 -1.00 -0.69
N ALA A 29 14.85 0.19 -1.02
CA ALA A 29 16.29 0.45 -0.99
C ALA A 29 16.94 0.33 0.39
N GLU A 30 16.22 0.71 1.44
CA GLU A 30 16.70 0.71 2.82
C GLU A 30 16.36 -0.59 3.57
N GLU A 31 15.52 -1.43 2.97
CA GLU A 31 15.00 -2.64 3.60
C GLU A 31 15.79 -3.87 3.17
N LYS A 32 16.09 -4.75 4.13
CA LYS A 32 16.77 -6.04 3.84
C LYS A 32 15.81 -7.05 3.20
N THR A 33 14.55 -6.97 3.56
CA THR A 33 13.48 -7.89 3.16
C THR A 33 12.60 -7.23 2.10
N PRO A 34 12.22 -7.96 1.04
CA PRO A 34 11.32 -7.40 0.04
C PRO A 34 9.93 -7.16 0.64
N LEU A 35 9.25 -6.14 0.15
CA LEU A 35 7.81 -6.00 0.34
C LEU A 35 7.11 -6.97 -0.59
N ILE A 36 6.29 -7.85 -0.03
CA ILE A 36 5.41 -8.76 -0.77
C ILE A 36 4.01 -8.16 -0.78
N VAL A 37 3.45 -8.05 -1.99
CA VAL A 37 2.09 -7.60 -2.22
C VAL A 37 1.31 -8.77 -2.82
N GLU A 38 0.27 -9.20 -2.14
CA GLU A 38 -0.58 -10.31 -2.54
C GLU A 38 -2.00 -9.82 -2.70
N ILE A 39 -2.60 -10.05 -3.86
CA ILE A 39 -3.94 -9.57 -4.19
C ILE A 39 -4.80 -10.72 -4.67
N ALA A 40 -5.91 -10.96 -4.00
CA ALA A 40 -6.91 -11.93 -4.43
C ALA A 40 -7.73 -11.40 -5.62
N ASP A 41 -8.47 -12.30 -6.28
CA ASP A 41 -9.30 -11.97 -7.43
C ASP A 41 -10.43 -10.99 -7.13
N ASN A 42 -10.92 -10.99 -5.88
CA ASN A 42 -11.91 -10.03 -5.37
C ASN A 42 -11.33 -8.62 -5.14
N GLY A 43 -10.02 -8.43 -5.28
CA GLY A 43 -9.32 -7.16 -5.09
C GLY A 43 -8.84 -6.87 -3.66
N ASP A 44 -9.12 -7.76 -2.70
CA ASP A 44 -8.53 -7.68 -1.38
C ASP A 44 -7.03 -7.96 -1.46
N ALA A 45 -6.25 -7.27 -0.63
CA ALA A 45 -4.80 -7.27 -0.73
C ALA A 45 -4.11 -7.35 0.63
N SER A 46 -2.90 -7.90 0.65
CA SER A 46 -1.98 -7.92 1.78
C SER A 46 -0.63 -7.36 1.35
N PHE A 47 -0.07 -6.49 2.17
CA PHE A 47 1.23 -5.86 2.01
C PHE A 47 2.05 -6.21 3.25
N ALA A 48 3.06 -7.05 3.09
CA ALA A 48 3.86 -7.55 4.20
C ALA A 48 5.31 -7.73 3.80
N GLN A 49 6.23 -7.54 4.74
CA GLN A 49 7.58 -8.08 4.59
C GLN A 49 7.61 -9.51 5.17
N PRO A 50 8.31 -10.47 4.53
CA PRO A 50 8.46 -11.81 5.08
C PRO A 50 9.10 -11.78 6.47
N GLY A 51 8.41 -12.34 7.47
CA GLY A 51 8.85 -12.31 8.87
C GLY A 51 8.68 -10.97 9.58
N GLY A 52 8.04 -9.98 8.95
CA GLY A 52 7.69 -8.72 9.60
C GLY A 52 6.55 -8.89 10.61
N GLU A 53 6.58 -8.09 11.67
CA GLU A 53 5.59 -8.09 12.76
C GLU A 53 4.28 -7.40 12.37
N VAL A 54 4.30 -6.63 11.28
CA VAL A 54 3.18 -5.82 10.81
C VAL A 54 2.94 -6.08 9.33
N ARG A 55 1.65 -6.16 8.96
CA ARG A 55 1.18 -6.14 7.58
C ARG A 55 0.01 -5.18 7.42
N VAL A 56 -0.15 -4.65 6.22
CA VAL A 56 -1.32 -3.85 5.85
C VAL A 56 -2.24 -4.69 4.99
N VAL A 57 -3.51 -4.77 5.35
CA VAL A 57 -4.54 -5.47 4.60
C VAL A 57 -5.50 -4.44 4.01
N VAL A 58 -5.77 -4.55 2.71
CA VAL A 58 -6.87 -3.82 2.07
C VAL A 58 -8.01 -4.80 1.89
N MET A 59 -9.15 -4.54 2.53
CA MET A 59 -10.32 -5.41 2.46
C MET A 59 -11.57 -4.56 2.27
N GLY A 60 -12.37 -4.87 1.24
CA GLY A 60 -13.61 -4.16 0.97
C GLY A 60 -13.44 -2.65 0.76
N GLY A 61 -12.28 -2.22 0.24
CA GLY A 61 -11.98 -0.81 0.00
C GLY A 61 -11.46 -0.02 1.21
N HIS A 62 -11.19 -0.69 2.33
CA HIS A 62 -10.63 -0.09 3.55
C HIS A 62 -9.26 -0.68 3.87
N ALA A 63 -8.40 0.10 4.53
CA ALA A 63 -7.08 -0.34 4.93
C ALA A 63 -7.01 -0.61 6.45
N PHE A 64 -6.36 -1.72 6.79
CA PHE A 64 -6.19 -2.21 8.14
C PHE A 64 -4.72 -2.50 8.40
N ILE A 65 -4.24 -2.12 9.58
CA ILE A 65 -2.96 -2.60 10.11
C ILE A 65 -3.25 -3.87 10.90
N VAL A 66 -2.52 -4.94 10.59
CA VAL A 66 -2.51 -6.17 11.37
C VAL A 66 -1.11 -6.36 11.92
N GLY A 67 -0.98 -6.46 13.24
CA GLY A 67 0.32 -6.64 13.87
C GLY A 67 0.22 -7.07 15.32
N GLU A 68 1.35 -7.47 15.88
CA GLU A 68 1.46 -7.81 17.30
C GLU A 68 1.64 -6.52 18.12
N PHE A 69 0.75 -6.33 19.10
CA PHE A 69 0.80 -5.23 20.07
C PHE A 69 0.88 -5.83 21.48
N ASP A 70 0.99 -4.99 22.52
CA ASP A 70 1.14 -5.45 23.91
C ASP A 70 0.08 -6.47 24.38
N ASP A 71 -1.16 -6.38 23.87
CA ASP A 71 -2.24 -7.33 24.19
C ASP A 71 -2.41 -8.44 23.12
N GLY A 72 -1.39 -8.69 22.30
CA GLY A 72 -1.36 -9.72 21.24
C GLY A 72 -1.67 -9.21 19.83
N LEU A 73 -1.90 -10.17 18.91
CA LEU A 73 -2.19 -9.90 17.51
C LEU A 73 -3.54 -9.16 17.35
N GLN A 74 -3.51 -7.98 16.75
CA GLN A 74 -4.69 -7.13 16.61
C GLN A 74 -4.85 -6.59 15.20
N THR A 75 -6.07 -6.11 14.94
CA THR A 75 -6.44 -5.42 13.71
C THR A 75 -6.84 -3.99 14.04
N VAL A 76 -6.24 -3.01 13.37
CA VAL A 76 -6.56 -1.58 13.52
C VAL A 76 -7.03 -1.04 12.18
N SER A 77 -8.26 -0.52 12.12
CA SER A 77 -8.71 0.23 10.94
C SER A 77 -8.00 1.59 10.88
N LEU A 78 -7.41 1.93 9.73
CA LEU A 78 -6.76 3.23 9.55
C LEU A 78 -7.77 4.38 9.64
N MET A 79 -8.99 4.18 9.13
CA MET A 79 -10.07 5.14 9.25
C MET A 79 -10.47 5.40 10.70
N ASP A 80 -10.65 4.35 11.51
CA ASP A 80 -11.02 4.53 12.92
C ASP A 80 -9.88 5.05 13.77
N LEU A 81 -8.64 4.69 13.45
CA LEU A 81 -7.44 5.29 14.04
C LEU A 81 -7.39 6.80 13.77
N SER A 82 -7.62 7.23 12.53
CA SER A 82 -7.66 8.65 12.17
C SER A 82 -8.73 9.40 12.97
N ARG A 83 -9.93 8.83 13.10
CA ARG A 83 -11.01 9.42 13.91
C ARG A 83 -10.66 9.46 15.41
N ALA A 84 -10.01 8.42 15.91
CA ALA A 84 -9.60 8.36 17.31
C ALA A 84 -8.57 9.45 17.61
N LEU A 85 -7.55 9.61 16.76
CA LEU A 85 -6.55 10.68 16.86
C LEU A 85 -7.19 12.07 16.82
N GLN A 86 -8.14 12.32 15.90
CA GLN A 86 -8.86 13.61 15.85
C GLN A 86 -9.62 13.92 17.15
N LYS A 87 -10.14 12.90 17.86
CA LYS A 87 -10.84 13.07 19.14
C LYS A 87 -9.90 13.29 20.32
N THR A 88 -8.65 12.85 20.24
CA THR A 88 -7.66 13.00 21.30
C THR A 88 -6.80 14.24 21.15
N GLY A 89 -6.90 14.94 20.01
CA GLY A 89 -6.02 16.05 19.65
C GLY A 89 -4.82 15.59 18.83
N THR A 90 -4.09 16.55 18.27
CA THR A 90 -2.91 16.32 17.43
C THR A 90 -1.82 15.61 18.25
N PRO A 91 -1.52 14.32 17.99
CA PRO A 91 -0.41 13.66 18.65
C PRO A 91 0.92 14.31 18.25
N ARG A 92 1.86 14.34 19.19
CA ARG A 92 3.27 14.66 18.92
C ARG A 92 4.06 13.38 18.78
N LEU A 93 4.97 13.36 17.81
CA LEU A 93 5.99 12.33 17.72
C LEU A 93 7.25 12.87 18.38
N GLU A 94 7.73 12.17 19.41
CA GLU A 94 9.12 12.32 19.84
C GLU A 94 9.99 11.67 18.77
N LEU A 95 10.65 12.49 17.98
CA LEU A 95 11.55 12.03 16.92
C LEU A 95 12.98 12.31 17.36
N ASP A 96 13.82 11.28 17.32
CA ASP A 96 15.25 11.40 17.59
C ASP A 96 15.95 12.32 16.57
N GLU A 97 15.40 12.41 15.35
CA GLU A 97 15.88 13.27 14.28
C GLU A 97 14.74 14.10 13.67
N PRO A 98 15.00 15.37 13.28
CA PRO A 98 14.00 16.19 12.62
C PRO A 98 13.63 15.60 11.26
N ILE A 99 12.33 15.56 10.96
CA ILE A 99 11.85 15.12 9.65
C ILE A 99 12.42 16.08 8.59
N PRO A 100 13.11 15.56 7.56
CA PRO A 100 13.65 16.40 6.49
C PRO A 100 12.52 17.14 5.78
N ALA A 101 12.70 18.45 5.56
CA ALA A 101 11.70 19.24 4.89
C ALA A 101 11.58 18.84 3.41
N ILE A 102 10.39 18.39 2.97
CA ILE A 102 10.12 18.22 1.53
C ILE A 102 10.06 19.60 0.89
N SER A 103 10.96 19.82 -0.07
CA SER A 103 11.03 21.07 -0.83
C SER A 103 9.65 21.46 -1.41
N PRO A 104 9.16 22.69 -1.16
CA PRO A 104 7.93 23.19 -1.76
C PRO A 104 7.95 23.15 -3.30
N ALA A 105 9.14 23.14 -3.91
CA ALA A 105 9.27 23.03 -5.36
C ALA A 105 8.76 21.71 -5.93
N LEU A 106 8.57 20.67 -5.10
CA LEU A 106 7.92 19.41 -5.48
C LEU A 106 6.42 19.58 -5.71
N ASP A 107 5.79 20.67 -5.24
CA ASP A 107 4.40 20.99 -5.58
C ASP A 107 4.24 21.25 -7.09
N ASN A 108 5.32 21.64 -7.78
CA ASN A 108 5.42 21.84 -9.23
C ASN A 108 6.08 20.66 -9.96
N LEU A 109 6.10 19.47 -9.36
CA LEU A 109 6.68 18.31 -10.01
C LEU A 109 5.96 18.01 -11.33
N VAL A 110 6.74 17.89 -12.40
CA VAL A 110 6.26 17.45 -13.72
C VAL A 110 6.93 16.13 -14.05
N ALA A 111 6.13 15.12 -14.39
CA ALA A 111 6.58 13.85 -14.92
C ALA A 111 6.39 13.86 -16.44
N ARG A 112 7.47 13.70 -17.21
CA ARG A 112 7.41 13.61 -18.68
C ARG A 112 7.79 12.22 -19.16
N PRO A 113 7.02 11.59 -20.05
CA PRO A 113 7.42 10.32 -20.64
C PRO A 113 8.66 10.54 -21.52
N VAL A 114 9.68 9.71 -21.33
CA VAL A 114 10.98 9.80 -22.05
C VAL A 114 11.38 8.49 -22.74
N GLY A 115 10.61 7.41 -22.56
CA GLY A 115 10.87 6.13 -23.20
C GLY A 115 10.10 4.99 -22.54
N THR A 116 10.53 3.77 -22.80
CA THR A 116 10.01 2.55 -22.17
C THR A 116 11.15 1.73 -21.56
N ARG A 117 10.84 0.97 -20.52
CA ARG A 117 11.76 0.03 -19.85
C ARG A 117 10.99 -1.21 -19.39
N SER A 118 11.62 -2.37 -19.50
CA SER A 118 11.11 -3.58 -18.86
C SER A 118 11.70 -3.72 -17.46
N VAL A 119 10.84 -3.91 -16.46
CA VAL A 119 11.21 -4.17 -15.06
C VAL A 119 10.53 -5.47 -14.64
N ALA A 120 11.31 -6.45 -14.20
CA ALA A 120 10.83 -7.82 -13.89
C ALA A 120 9.96 -8.44 -15.01
N GLY A 121 10.30 -8.19 -16.28
CA GLY A 121 9.55 -8.72 -17.44
C GLY A 121 8.30 -7.90 -17.82
N VAL A 122 7.92 -6.89 -17.03
CA VAL A 122 6.77 -6.02 -17.32
C VAL A 122 7.24 -4.76 -18.02
N SER A 123 6.64 -4.43 -19.17
CA SER A 123 6.92 -3.18 -19.87
C SER A 123 6.25 -2.00 -19.16
N GLY A 124 7.02 -0.94 -18.92
CA GLY A 124 6.54 0.32 -18.37
C GLY A 124 7.04 1.53 -19.16
N THR A 125 6.34 2.65 -18.99
CA THR A 125 6.75 3.97 -19.48
C THR A 125 7.73 4.57 -18.48
N VAL A 126 8.87 5.05 -18.97
CA VAL A 126 9.85 5.78 -18.16
C VAL A 126 9.43 7.24 -18.13
N TYR A 127 9.22 7.77 -16.93
CA TYR A 127 8.94 9.15 -16.66
C TYR A 127 10.17 9.81 -16.04
N ARG A 128 10.66 10.89 -16.67
CA ARG A 128 11.61 11.79 -16.04
C ARG A 128 10.85 12.85 -15.27
N MET A 129 11.15 12.94 -13.99
CA MET A 129 10.55 13.85 -13.05
C MET A 129 11.43 15.09 -12.89
N THR A 130 10.84 16.26 -13.03
CA THR A 130 11.53 17.53 -12.81
C THR A 130 10.75 18.36 -11.82
N ALA A 131 11.41 18.78 -10.75
CA ALA A 131 10.91 19.79 -9.83
C ALA A 131 11.43 21.18 -10.23
N GLY A 132 11.03 22.22 -9.50
CA GLY A 132 11.54 23.59 -9.72
C GLY A 132 13.07 23.68 -9.77
N LYS A 133 13.60 24.77 -10.34
CA LYS A 133 15.04 24.96 -10.57
C LYS A 133 15.87 24.72 -9.30
N GLY A 134 16.88 23.86 -9.38
CA GLY A 134 17.82 23.57 -8.29
C GLY A 134 17.34 22.53 -7.27
N VAL A 135 16.27 21.80 -7.56
CA VAL A 135 15.68 20.82 -6.64
C VAL A 135 16.07 19.41 -7.04
N THR A 136 16.69 18.70 -6.11
CA THR A 136 16.98 17.28 -6.21
C THR A 136 15.75 16.50 -5.74
N ILE A 137 15.36 15.49 -6.50
CA ILE A 137 14.31 14.55 -6.09
C ILE A 137 15.02 13.41 -5.37
N GLU A 138 14.75 13.30 -4.07
CA GLU A 138 15.26 12.21 -3.25
C GLU A 138 14.79 10.86 -3.81
N GLY A 139 15.69 9.88 -3.86
CA GLY A 139 15.44 8.61 -4.54
C GLY A 139 15.46 8.68 -6.07
N GLY A 140 15.87 9.81 -6.66
CA GLY A 140 16.10 9.95 -8.09
C GLY A 140 14.94 10.56 -8.87
N ASP A 141 15.26 11.02 -10.07
CA ASP A 141 14.38 11.76 -10.97
C ASP A 141 13.68 10.87 -12.01
N GLU A 142 13.64 9.56 -11.79
CA GLU A 142 13.14 8.59 -12.75
C GLU A 142 12.17 7.60 -12.10
N LEU A 143 10.97 7.52 -12.68
CA LEU A 143 9.91 6.59 -12.32
C LEU A 143 9.59 5.74 -13.55
N VAL A 144 9.48 4.44 -13.38
CA VAL A 144 8.92 3.52 -14.38
C VAL A 144 7.55 3.10 -13.90
N ALA A 145 6.50 3.36 -14.68
CA ALA A 145 5.12 2.98 -14.34
C ALA A 145 4.46 2.26 -15.52
N THR A 146 3.49 1.40 -15.23
CA THR A 146 2.80 0.61 -16.26
C THR A 146 1.28 0.71 -16.17
N GLY A 147 0.63 0.64 -17.33
CA GLY A 147 -0.82 0.49 -17.45
C GLY A 147 -1.27 -0.98 -17.57
N ALA A 148 -0.36 -1.94 -17.36
CA ALA A 148 -0.62 -3.35 -17.51
C ALA A 148 -1.83 -3.81 -16.67
N PRO A 149 -2.85 -4.47 -17.28
CA PRO A 149 -4.07 -4.89 -16.58
C PRO A 149 -3.82 -5.71 -15.31
N GLU A 150 -2.83 -6.60 -15.34
CA GLU A 150 -2.46 -7.51 -14.25
C GLU A 150 -1.93 -6.79 -13.00
N LEU A 151 -1.48 -5.55 -13.13
CA LEU A 151 -0.95 -4.74 -12.02
C LEU A 151 -1.92 -3.63 -11.57
N ARG A 152 -3.03 -3.43 -12.27
CA ARG A 152 -4.02 -2.38 -11.92
C ARG A 152 -4.58 -2.56 -10.51
N SER A 153 -4.76 -3.79 -10.06
CA SER A 153 -5.25 -4.07 -8.70
C SER A 153 -4.25 -3.63 -7.63
N ILE A 154 -2.94 -3.79 -7.88
CA ILE A 154 -1.88 -3.29 -6.99
C ILE A 154 -1.94 -1.77 -6.88
N GLY A 155 -2.08 -1.06 -8.01
CA GLY A 155 -2.21 0.39 -8.01
C GLY A 155 -3.40 0.87 -7.16
N LYS A 156 -4.56 0.24 -7.34
CA LYS A 156 -5.78 0.55 -6.56
C LYS A 156 -5.60 0.28 -5.06
N ALA A 157 -5.02 -0.84 -4.69
CA ALA A 157 -4.78 -1.16 -3.28
C ALA A 157 -3.81 -0.15 -2.63
N ALA A 158 -2.76 0.24 -3.36
CA ALA A 158 -1.85 1.29 -2.91
C ALA A 158 -2.54 2.66 -2.77
N GLU A 159 -3.48 3.01 -3.66
CA GLU A 159 -4.29 4.23 -3.53
C GLU A 159 -5.12 4.25 -2.25
N VAL A 160 -5.73 3.13 -1.86
CA VAL A 160 -6.49 3.01 -0.59
C VAL A 160 -5.57 3.23 0.61
N ILE A 161 -4.39 2.58 0.62
CA ILE A 161 -3.41 2.74 1.69
C ILE A 161 -2.91 4.18 1.79
N LEU A 162 -2.62 4.82 0.65
CA LEU A 162 -2.20 6.22 0.61
C LEU A 162 -3.30 7.17 1.12
N ALA A 163 -4.55 6.91 0.76
CA ALA A 163 -5.69 7.72 1.18
C ALA A 163 -5.94 7.61 2.69
N GLU A 164 -6.10 6.40 3.22
CA GLU A 164 -6.44 6.19 4.63
C GLU A 164 -5.21 6.34 5.55
N GLY A 165 -4.07 5.74 5.20
CA GLY A 165 -2.83 5.84 5.96
C GLY A 165 -2.20 7.22 5.92
N GLY A 166 -2.25 7.88 4.76
CA GLY A 166 -1.88 9.28 4.63
C GLY A 166 -2.72 10.17 5.56
N GLY A 167 -4.03 9.94 5.61
CA GLY A 167 -4.94 10.64 6.52
C GLY A 167 -4.54 10.53 7.99
N VAL A 168 -4.16 9.33 8.45
CA VAL A 168 -3.64 9.12 9.82
C VAL A 168 -2.36 9.92 10.05
N LEU A 169 -1.36 9.75 9.18
CA LEU A 169 -0.04 10.36 9.33
C LEU A 169 -0.08 11.90 9.22
N THR A 170 -1.07 12.47 8.50
CA THR A 170 -1.25 13.92 8.43
C THR A 170 -1.70 14.58 9.74
N LEU A 171 -2.20 13.78 10.71
CA LEU A 171 -2.68 14.30 12.00
C LEU A 171 -1.56 14.53 13.01
N PHE A 172 -0.34 14.09 12.75
CA PHE A 172 0.80 14.34 13.64
C PHE A 172 1.38 15.74 13.40
N GLU A 173 1.73 16.47 14.47
CA GLU A 173 2.16 17.87 14.38
C GLU A 173 3.45 18.01 13.54
N GLU A 174 4.44 17.17 13.82
CA GLU A 174 5.77 17.22 13.23
C GLU A 174 5.78 16.66 11.80
N ALA A 175 5.05 15.56 11.58
CA ALA A 175 5.03 14.85 10.30
C ALA A 175 3.95 15.36 9.33
N GLY A 176 2.91 16.03 9.83
CA GLY A 176 1.69 16.29 9.08
C GLY A 176 1.92 17.02 7.75
N PRO A 177 2.62 18.18 7.74
CA PRO A 177 2.90 18.92 6.50
C PRO A 177 3.76 18.12 5.49
N PHE A 178 4.73 17.35 6.00
CA PHE A 178 5.58 16.47 5.19
C PHE A 178 4.72 15.40 4.52
N VAL A 179 3.97 14.64 5.31
CA VAL A 179 3.12 13.54 4.87
C VAL A 179 2.08 14.05 3.88
N ALA A 180 1.42 15.16 4.17
CA ALA A 180 0.40 15.72 3.28
C ALA A 180 0.99 16.03 1.89
N ARG A 181 2.24 16.52 1.82
CA ARG A 181 2.92 16.76 0.55
C ARG A 181 3.34 15.45 -0.12
N ALA A 182 3.88 14.50 0.63
CA ALA A 182 4.25 13.19 0.12
C ALA A 182 3.05 12.43 -0.46
N VAL A 183 1.91 12.40 0.25
CA VAL A 183 0.66 11.79 -0.22
C VAL A 183 0.18 12.45 -1.51
N ARG A 184 0.13 13.79 -1.57
CA ARG A 184 -0.24 14.49 -2.82
C ARG A 184 0.67 14.14 -3.98
N LEU A 185 1.98 14.06 -3.74
CA LEU A 185 2.95 13.67 -4.75
C LEU A 185 2.71 12.23 -5.22
N LEU A 186 2.62 11.28 -4.29
CA LEU A 186 2.40 9.87 -4.60
C LEU A 186 1.06 9.66 -5.32
N SER A 187 -0.01 10.32 -4.88
CA SER A 187 -1.32 10.31 -5.55
C SER A 187 -1.21 10.80 -7.00
N ARG A 188 -0.39 11.81 -7.31
CA ARG A 188 -0.16 12.21 -8.71
C ARG A 188 0.62 11.15 -9.49
N LEU A 189 1.65 10.56 -8.89
CA LEU A 189 2.48 9.55 -9.56
C LEU A 189 1.72 8.27 -9.86
N VAL A 190 0.83 7.81 -8.97
CA VAL A 190 0.01 6.61 -9.24
C VAL A 190 -0.99 6.81 -10.39
N THR A 191 -1.38 8.06 -10.70
CA THR A 191 -2.19 8.33 -11.90
C THR A 191 -1.46 8.04 -13.22
N LEU A 192 -0.12 7.93 -13.19
CA LEU A 192 0.69 7.54 -14.35
C LEU A 192 0.64 6.04 -14.63
N GLY A 193 0.07 5.25 -13.71
CA GLY A 193 0.00 3.80 -13.75
C GLY A 193 0.55 3.16 -12.48
N THR A 194 0.54 1.83 -12.43
CA THR A 194 1.13 1.09 -11.31
C THR A 194 2.66 1.24 -11.37
N PRO A 195 3.31 1.73 -10.31
CA PRO A 195 4.75 1.88 -10.30
C PRO A 195 5.48 0.53 -10.34
N LEU A 196 6.49 0.45 -11.21
CA LEU A 196 7.40 -0.69 -11.32
C LEU A 196 8.75 -0.40 -10.65
N GLU A 197 9.27 0.82 -10.81
CA GLU A 197 10.57 1.22 -10.28
C GLU A 197 10.56 2.72 -10.00
N TRP A 198 11.06 3.13 -8.83
CA TRP A 198 11.51 4.50 -8.60
C TRP A 198 12.97 4.42 -8.18
N LYS A 199 13.84 4.98 -9.03
CA LYS A 199 15.28 4.69 -9.13
C LYS A 199 16.12 4.60 -7.86
N GLY A 200 15.75 5.06 -6.68
CA GLY A 200 16.57 4.91 -5.46
C GLY A 200 15.74 4.41 -4.29
N ILE A 201 14.48 4.06 -4.55
CA ILE A 201 13.45 3.87 -3.53
C ILE A 201 12.94 2.45 -3.58
N TYR A 202 12.40 2.02 -4.73
CA TYR A 202 11.90 0.66 -4.88
C TYR A 202 12.00 0.15 -6.32
N GLU A 203 11.92 -1.17 -6.45
CA GLU A 203 11.96 -1.85 -7.75
C GLU A 203 11.19 -3.17 -7.67
N LEU A 204 10.29 -3.40 -8.62
CA LEU A 204 9.61 -4.67 -8.81
C LEU A 204 10.65 -5.73 -9.18
N ARG A 205 10.71 -6.79 -8.40
CA ARG A 205 11.63 -7.93 -8.58
C ARG A 205 10.96 -9.15 -9.18
N GLY A 206 9.66 -9.29 -8.98
CA GLY A 206 8.91 -10.47 -9.40
C GLY A 206 7.42 -10.18 -9.43
N LEU A 207 6.75 -10.82 -10.39
CA LEU A 207 5.31 -10.79 -10.57
C LEU A 207 4.86 -12.18 -11.00
N GLU A 208 3.94 -12.77 -10.24
CA GLU A 208 3.40 -14.10 -10.53
C GLU A 208 1.88 -14.14 -10.34
N THR A 209 1.21 -14.92 -11.19
CA THR A 209 -0.19 -15.30 -10.98
C THR A 209 -0.20 -16.57 -10.15
N VAL A 210 -0.74 -16.47 -8.94
CA VAL A 210 -0.74 -17.55 -7.96
C VAL A 210 -2.06 -17.57 -7.21
N ARG A 211 -2.41 -18.73 -6.65
CA ARG A 211 -3.51 -18.79 -5.69
C ARG A 211 -3.06 -18.10 -4.41
N ILE A 212 -3.81 -17.10 -3.98
CA ILE A 212 -3.59 -16.44 -2.69
C ILE A 212 -4.39 -17.19 -1.63
N PRO A 213 -3.75 -17.74 -0.58
CA PRO A 213 -4.48 -18.37 0.50
C PRO A 213 -5.39 -17.35 1.21
N PRO A 214 -6.66 -17.66 1.50
CA PRO A 214 -7.57 -16.72 2.15
C PRO A 214 -7.02 -16.16 3.48
N GLU A 215 -6.25 -16.95 4.22
CA GLU A 215 -5.58 -16.55 5.45
C GLU A 215 -4.57 -15.40 5.26
N THR A 216 -3.97 -15.28 4.07
CA THR A 216 -3.04 -14.20 3.72
C THR A 216 -3.71 -12.84 3.72
N ILE A 217 -5.02 -12.77 3.43
CA ILE A 217 -5.79 -11.52 3.36
C ILE A 217 -6.84 -11.42 4.47
N ALA A 218 -7.04 -12.47 5.26
CA ALA A 218 -7.97 -12.46 6.38
C ALA A 218 -7.49 -11.55 7.52
N LEU A 219 -8.44 -10.93 8.22
CA LEU A 219 -8.17 -10.25 9.49
C LEU A 219 -8.20 -11.29 10.62
N PRO A 220 -7.23 -11.30 11.56
CA PRO A 220 -7.21 -12.26 12.67
C PRO A 220 -8.38 -12.10 13.66
N GLY A 221 -9.06 -10.96 13.62
CA GLY A 221 -10.23 -10.66 14.43
C GLY A 221 -10.89 -9.36 13.97
N PRO A 222 -12.01 -8.96 14.61
CA PRO A 222 -12.61 -7.67 14.33
C PRO A 222 -11.61 -6.52 14.66
N PRO A 223 -11.70 -5.38 13.95
CA PRO A 223 -10.90 -4.22 14.28
C PRO A 223 -11.13 -3.75 15.72
N VAL A 224 -10.09 -3.22 16.36
CA VAL A 224 -10.19 -2.55 17.66
C VAL A 224 -11.22 -1.42 17.56
N SER A 225 -12.11 -1.32 18.55
CA SER A 225 -13.18 -0.32 18.50
C SER A 225 -12.62 1.11 18.57
N PRO A 226 -13.31 2.10 17.98
CA PRO A 226 -12.90 3.49 18.05
C PRO A 226 -12.71 4.00 19.50
N GLU A 227 -13.57 3.59 20.43
CA GLU A 227 -13.49 3.97 21.85
C GLU A 227 -12.25 3.38 22.52
N ALA A 228 -11.92 2.12 22.22
CA ALA A 228 -10.72 1.47 22.70
C ALA A 228 -9.46 2.14 22.15
N LEU A 229 -9.46 2.54 20.87
CA LEU A 229 -8.37 3.31 20.27
C LEU A 229 -8.19 4.66 20.98
N VAL A 230 -9.27 5.41 21.22
CA VAL A 230 -9.21 6.70 21.95
C VAL A 230 -8.64 6.50 23.36
N ALA A 231 -9.09 5.47 24.07
CA ALA A 231 -8.60 5.17 25.42
C ALA A 231 -7.09 4.85 25.42
N ARG A 232 -6.63 4.04 24.46
CA ARG A 232 -5.22 3.69 24.30
C ARG A 232 -4.36 4.90 23.94
N ILE A 233 -4.79 5.72 22.98
CA ILE A 233 -4.05 6.92 22.60
C ILE A 233 -3.87 7.84 23.81
N ARG A 234 -4.94 8.10 24.59
CA ARG A 234 -4.86 8.94 25.81
C ARG A 234 -3.93 8.36 26.88
N ALA A 235 -3.84 7.03 26.98
CA ALA A 235 -2.92 6.38 27.92
C ALA A 235 -1.45 6.58 27.49
N LEU A 236 -1.19 6.70 26.19
CA LEU A 236 0.15 6.93 25.62
C LEU A 236 0.56 8.41 25.61
N THR A 237 -0.40 9.34 25.68
CA THR A 237 -0.15 10.79 25.86
C THR A 237 -0.65 11.30 27.22
N PRO A 238 -0.03 10.91 28.35
CA PRO A 238 -0.39 11.45 29.64
C PRO A 238 0.06 12.92 29.76
N GLY A 239 -0.87 13.87 29.64
CA GLY A 239 -0.66 15.25 30.08
C GLY A 239 -0.88 16.40 29.08
N THR A 240 -1.61 16.20 27.97
CA THR A 240 -2.19 17.31 27.19
C THR A 240 -3.60 17.64 27.61
#